data_AF-A0A7S1G5X4-F1
#
_entry.id   AF-A0A7S1G5X4-F1
#
_cell.length_a   1.000
_cell.length_b   1.000
_cell.length_c   1.000
_cell.angle_alpha   90.00
_cell.angle_beta   90.00
_cell.angle_gamma   90.00
#
_symmetry.space_group_name_H-M   'P 1'
#
loop_
_entity.id
_entity.type
_entity.pdbx_description
1 polymer ?
#
loop_
_entity_poly.entity_id
_entity_poly.type
_entity_poly.pdbx_seq_one_letter_code
_entity_poly.pdbx_strand_id
1 'polypeptide(L)'
;GGAQPFAPSASSGEEPAPLWDAVTDAWLREATGRERAARRASEVDSGASAAGATTKVRGGGDDVGPFRHVSGAVRGRGWHVSNSNNWVVGPNLTETGEPLMCNDPHLALMAPSIWFLNGLRAREDNMTVIGASFVGLPGVVIGHNGAISWAVTNTGADVQDLYIMEEQAGDGSAYKYKGAWVKYNTTTETIKVKGEADVAMVVRRSVYGPV
;
A
#
# COMPACT_ATOMS: atom_id res chain seq x y z
N GLY A 1 -1.83 28.63 -54.45
CA GLY A 1 -0.80 28.66 -53.41
C GLY A 1 -0.77 27.30 -52.75
N GLY A 2 0.18 26.46 -53.15
CA GLY A 2 0.37 25.12 -52.59
C GLY A 2 1.29 25.18 -51.38
N ALA A 3 0.88 24.53 -50.29
CA ALA A 3 1.68 24.39 -49.08
C ALA A 3 2.80 23.37 -49.31
N GLN A 4 4.04 23.77 -49.01
CA GLN A 4 5.20 22.90 -48.92
C GLN A 4 5.17 22.11 -47.60
N PRO A 5 5.46 20.80 -47.58
CA PRO A 5 5.62 20.06 -46.34
C PRO A 5 6.99 20.36 -45.71
N PHE A 6 6.99 20.60 -44.40
CA PHE A 6 8.18 20.78 -43.58
C PHE A 6 8.88 19.42 -43.42
N ALA A 7 10.09 19.28 -43.96
CA ALA A 7 10.95 18.13 -43.69
C ALA A 7 11.67 18.34 -42.35
N PRO A 8 11.79 17.33 -41.47
CA PRO A 8 12.58 17.46 -40.25
C PRO A 8 14.08 17.40 -40.59
N SER A 9 14.85 18.36 -40.04
CA SER A 9 16.31 18.36 -40.09
C SER A 9 16.87 17.23 -39.24
N ALA A 10 17.73 16.39 -39.80
CA ALA A 10 18.48 15.39 -39.08
C ALA A 10 19.48 16.05 -38.11
N SER A 11 19.27 15.87 -36.81
CA SER A 11 20.31 16.07 -35.78
C SER A 11 20.81 14.71 -35.32
N SER A 12 22.10 14.46 -35.55
CA SER A 12 22.83 13.22 -35.24
C SER A 12 23.17 13.10 -33.74
N GLY A 13 22.16 12.96 -32.88
CA GLY A 13 22.33 12.51 -31.50
C GLY A 13 21.54 11.23 -31.31
N GLU A 14 22.15 10.18 -30.74
CA GLU A 14 21.43 8.97 -30.33
C GLU A 14 20.21 9.39 -29.48
N GLU A 15 19.00 9.09 -29.96
CA GLU A 15 17.82 9.19 -29.11
C GLU A 15 18.00 8.23 -27.93
N PRO A 16 17.83 8.69 -26.68
CA PRO A 16 17.85 7.77 -25.55
C PRO A 16 16.72 6.76 -25.77
N ALA A 17 17.04 5.48 -25.59
CA ALA A 17 16.10 4.38 -25.78
C ALA A 17 14.74 4.71 -25.12
N PRO A 18 13.61 4.40 -25.78
CA PRO A 18 12.28 4.57 -25.23
C PRO A 18 12.21 4.16 -23.77
N LEU A 19 11.44 4.89 -22.94
CA LEU A 19 11.25 4.56 -21.52
C LEU A 19 10.86 3.08 -21.31
N TRP A 20 10.14 2.51 -22.28
CA TRP A 20 9.76 1.10 -22.33
C TRP A 20 10.96 0.16 -22.46
N ASP A 21 11.99 0.53 -23.21
CA ASP A 21 13.19 -0.30 -23.39
C ASP A 21 14.05 -0.26 -22.12
N ALA A 22 14.16 0.89 -21.44
CA ALA A 22 14.88 0.99 -20.17
C ALA A 22 14.19 0.21 -19.02
N VAL A 23 12.86 0.26 -18.95
CA VAL A 23 12.07 -0.51 -17.98
C VAL A 23 12.16 -2.00 -18.32
N THR A 24 11.99 -2.36 -19.59
CA THR A 24 12.12 -3.76 -20.05
C THR A 24 13.52 -4.30 -19.81
N ASP A 25 14.58 -3.54 -20.10
CA ASP A 25 15.97 -3.96 -19.88
C ASP A 25 16.30 -4.11 -18.39
N ALA A 26 15.86 -3.18 -17.55
CA ALA A 26 16.03 -3.32 -16.10
C ALA A 26 15.31 -4.56 -15.59
N TRP A 27 14.10 -4.82 -16.09
CA TRP A 27 13.29 -5.98 -15.73
C TRP A 27 13.89 -7.29 -16.27
N LEU A 28 14.44 -7.30 -17.48
CA LEU A 28 15.13 -8.46 -18.08
C LEU A 28 16.46 -8.77 -17.36
N ARG A 29 17.20 -7.75 -16.93
CA ARG A 29 18.41 -7.93 -16.10
C ARG A 29 18.05 -8.51 -14.74
N GLU A 30 16.94 -8.09 -14.15
CA GLU A 30 16.42 -8.65 -12.91
C GLU A 30 15.90 -10.08 -13.08
N ALA A 31 15.11 -10.36 -14.13
CA ALA A 31 14.56 -11.69 -14.43
C ALA A 31 15.66 -12.72 -14.74
N THR A 32 16.66 -12.36 -15.54
CA THR A 32 17.83 -13.23 -15.79
C THR A 32 18.73 -13.36 -14.56
N GLY A 33 18.75 -12.37 -13.66
CA GLY A 33 19.33 -12.47 -12.32
C GLY A 33 18.59 -13.50 -11.45
N ARG A 34 17.25 -13.49 -11.47
CA ARG A 34 16.39 -14.43 -10.76
C ARG A 34 16.56 -15.87 -11.25
N GLU A 35 16.73 -16.12 -12.55
CA GLU A 35 17.00 -17.47 -13.06
C GLU A 35 18.35 -18.03 -12.59
N ARG A 36 19.40 -17.20 -12.55
CA ARG A 36 20.72 -17.59 -12.02
C ARG A 36 20.68 -17.84 -10.51
N ALA A 37 19.95 -17.00 -9.76
CA ALA A 37 19.77 -17.15 -8.31
C ALA A 37 18.88 -18.36 -7.96
N ALA A 38 17.79 -18.60 -8.69
CA ALA A 38 16.90 -19.75 -8.50
C ALA A 38 17.61 -21.08 -8.80
N ARG A 39 18.46 -21.12 -9.84
CA ARG A 39 19.28 -22.30 -10.18
C ARG A 39 20.30 -22.63 -9.08
N ARG A 40 20.85 -21.63 -8.39
CA ARG A 40 21.70 -21.83 -7.20
C ARG A 40 20.90 -22.18 -5.95
N ALA A 41 19.73 -21.58 -5.74
CA ALA A 41 18.87 -21.89 -4.59
C ALA A 41 18.38 -23.35 -4.62
N SER A 42 18.08 -23.91 -5.80
CA SER A 42 17.76 -25.34 -5.95
C SER A 42 18.93 -26.29 -5.64
N GLU A 43 20.17 -25.80 -5.66
CA GLU A 43 21.35 -26.58 -5.25
C GLU A 43 21.58 -26.53 -3.73
N VAL A 44 20.97 -25.56 -3.03
CA VAL A 44 21.15 -25.32 -1.57
C VAL A 44 19.99 -25.89 -0.73
N ASP A 45 18.82 -26.18 -1.33
CA ASP A 45 17.58 -26.59 -0.62
C ASP A 45 17.59 -28.01 0.00
N SER A 46 18.75 -28.68 0.09
CA SER A 46 18.84 -29.99 0.77
C SER A 46 19.11 -29.92 2.28
N GLY A 47 19.00 -28.76 2.95
CA GLY A 47 19.53 -28.64 4.31
C GLY A 47 18.97 -27.63 5.33
N ALA A 48 17.98 -26.78 5.03
CA ALA A 48 17.58 -25.72 5.97
C ALA A 48 16.10 -25.76 6.36
N SER A 49 15.81 -26.24 7.57
CA SER A 49 14.55 -26.04 8.28
C SER A 49 14.66 -24.79 9.16
N ALA A 50 13.84 -23.77 8.87
CA ALA A 50 13.79 -22.55 9.66
C ALA A 50 12.90 -22.75 10.90
N ALA A 51 13.52 -22.80 12.08
CA ALA A 51 12.83 -22.81 13.36
C ALA A 51 12.22 -21.43 13.65
N GLY A 52 10.89 -21.34 13.62
CA GLY A 52 10.14 -20.16 14.05
C GLY A 52 10.18 -19.99 15.56
N ALA A 53 10.85 -18.94 16.05
CA ALA A 53 10.75 -18.52 17.44
C ALA A 53 9.35 -17.92 17.68
N THR A 54 8.48 -18.68 18.35
CA THR A 54 7.17 -18.19 18.82
C THR A 54 7.34 -17.54 20.18
N THR A 55 7.37 -16.21 20.22
CA THR A 55 7.23 -15.48 21.49
C THR A 55 5.75 -15.44 21.86
N LYS A 56 5.39 -16.19 22.92
CA LYS A 56 4.04 -16.19 23.50
C LYS A 56 3.81 -14.85 24.20
N VAL A 57 3.05 -13.94 23.59
CA VAL A 57 2.53 -12.76 24.29
C VAL A 57 1.41 -13.23 25.21
N ARG A 58 1.62 -13.14 26.52
CA ARG A 58 0.64 -13.49 27.54
C ARG A 58 -0.36 -12.34 27.64
N GLY A 59 -1.51 -12.46 26.98
CA GLY A 59 -2.65 -11.56 27.16
C GLY A 59 -3.21 -11.73 28.57
N GLY A 60 -3.09 -10.68 29.39
CA GLY A 60 -3.81 -10.58 30.65
C GLY A 60 -5.15 -9.90 30.43
N GLY A 61 -6.23 -10.49 30.95
CA GLY A 61 -7.55 -9.85 31.03
C GLY A 61 -8.71 -10.80 30.79
N ASP A 62 -8.87 -11.83 31.62
CA ASP A 62 -10.07 -12.70 31.66
C ASP A 62 -11.30 -12.01 32.27
N ASP A 63 -11.41 -10.68 32.19
CA ASP A 63 -12.55 -9.92 32.74
C ASP A 63 -13.04 -8.89 31.73
N VAL A 64 -13.77 -9.36 30.71
CA VAL A 64 -14.64 -8.52 29.90
C VAL A 64 -16.05 -9.10 29.95
N GLY A 65 -16.96 -8.37 30.59
CA GLY A 65 -18.40 -8.63 30.64
C GLY A 65 -19.06 -8.62 29.25
N PRO A 66 -20.37 -8.33 29.11
CA PRO A 66 -21.26 -8.84 28.05
C PRO A 66 -21.04 -8.27 26.62
N PHE A 67 -19.81 -7.92 26.23
CA PHE A 67 -19.42 -7.40 24.92
C PHE A 67 -19.08 -8.48 23.90
N ARG A 68 -19.77 -9.62 23.95
CA ARG A 68 -19.64 -10.68 22.94
C ARG A 68 -20.24 -10.30 21.58
N HIS A 69 -20.96 -9.19 21.49
CA HIS A 69 -21.78 -8.83 20.31
C HIS A 69 -21.22 -7.69 19.42
N VAL A 70 -20.17 -6.97 19.83
CA VAL A 70 -19.63 -5.88 18.99
C VAL A 70 -18.56 -6.39 18.00
N SER A 71 -17.88 -7.50 18.31
CA SER A 71 -16.89 -8.11 17.42
C SER A 71 -17.48 -8.77 16.16
N GLY A 72 -18.79 -9.06 16.14
CA GLY A 72 -19.46 -9.72 15.03
C GLY A 72 -19.77 -8.78 13.85
N ALA A 73 -20.11 -7.52 14.12
CA ALA A 73 -20.61 -6.59 13.11
C ALA A 73 -19.51 -6.01 12.20
N VAL A 74 -18.26 -5.96 12.67
CA VAL A 74 -17.11 -5.47 11.88
C VAL A 74 -16.48 -6.58 11.02
N ARG A 75 -16.74 -7.86 11.33
CA ARG A 75 -16.20 -9.01 10.57
C ARG A 75 -17.05 -9.42 9.36
N GLY A 76 -18.23 -8.83 9.17
CA GLY A 76 -19.25 -9.29 8.21
C GLY A 76 -19.09 -8.84 6.75
N ARG A 77 -18.00 -8.15 6.39
CA ARG A 77 -17.70 -7.81 4.99
C ARG A 77 -16.25 -8.14 4.70
N GLY A 78 -15.96 -9.28 4.07
CA GLY A 78 -14.84 -9.59 3.17
C GLY A 78 -13.41 -9.02 3.35
N TRP A 79 -13.09 -8.28 4.41
CA TRP A 79 -11.76 -7.77 4.69
C TRP A 79 -11.00 -8.89 5.40
N HIS A 80 -10.47 -9.81 4.60
CA HIS A 80 -9.37 -10.64 5.07
C HIS A 80 -8.24 -9.69 5.47
N VAL A 81 -7.92 -9.63 6.76
CA VAL A 81 -6.69 -8.99 7.22
C VAL A 81 -5.56 -9.88 6.72
N SER A 82 -5.09 -9.59 5.50
CA SER A 82 -4.01 -10.30 4.87
C SER A 82 -2.70 -9.83 5.50
N ASN A 83 -1.90 -10.76 6.02
CA ASN A 83 -0.54 -10.46 6.47
C ASN A 83 0.37 -10.44 5.24
N SER A 84 1.46 -9.69 5.30
CA SER A 84 2.48 -9.65 4.24
C SER A 84 3.82 -10.08 4.81
N ASN A 85 4.78 -10.45 3.95
CA ASN A 85 6.11 -10.84 4.37
C ASN A 85 7.16 -9.91 3.79
N ASN A 86 8.15 -9.54 4.59
CA ASN A 86 9.41 -8.99 4.09
C ASN A 86 10.56 -9.34 5.03
N TRP A 87 11.78 -9.31 4.49
CA TRP A 87 13.00 -9.53 5.25
C TRP A 87 14.21 -8.95 4.51
N VAL A 88 15.28 -8.71 5.27
CA VAL A 88 16.57 -8.24 4.76
C VAL A 88 17.67 -9.14 5.30
N VAL A 89 18.58 -9.57 4.43
CA VAL A 89 19.82 -10.25 4.78
C VAL A 89 20.96 -9.26 4.57
N GLY A 90 21.76 -9.04 5.61
CA GLY A 90 22.92 -8.15 5.56
C GLY A 90 24.06 -8.74 4.73
N PRO A 91 24.98 -7.90 4.22
CA PRO A 91 26.02 -8.30 3.26
C PRO A 91 26.91 -9.45 3.75
N ASN A 92 27.22 -9.49 5.05
CA ASN A 92 28.06 -10.54 5.69
C ASN A 92 27.45 -11.95 5.63
N LEU A 93 26.17 -12.06 5.28
CA LEU A 93 25.43 -13.33 5.19
C LEU A 93 25.07 -13.67 3.74
N THR A 94 25.65 -12.97 2.75
CA THR A 94 25.40 -13.17 1.33
C THR A 94 26.69 -13.55 0.61
N GLU A 95 26.60 -14.38 -0.44
CA GLU A 95 27.77 -14.72 -1.27
C GLU A 95 28.34 -13.53 -2.04
N THR A 96 27.48 -12.55 -2.37
CA THR A 96 27.85 -11.35 -3.14
C THR A 96 28.51 -10.27 -2.29
N GLY A 97 28.40 -10.35 -0.96
CA GLY A 97 28.81 -9.26 -0.06
C GLY A 97 27.90 -8.02 -0.13
N GLU A 98 26.69 -8.16 -0.69
CA GLU A 98 25.71 -7.08 -0.89
C GLU A 98 24.40 -7.41 -0.18
N PRO A 99 23.63 -6.44 0.34
CA PRO A 99 22.38 -6.73 1.02
C PRO A 99 21.33 -7.32 0.07
N LEU A 100 20.53 -8.26 0.57
CA LEU A 100 19.37 -8.83 -0.13
C LEU A 100 18.09 -8.43 0.60
N MET A 101 17.14 -7.82 -0.12
CA MET A 101 15.81 -7.47 0.39
C MET A 101 14.74 -8.23 -0.38
N CYS A 102 13.82 -8.87 0.35
CA CYS A 102 12.69 -9.58 -0.21
C CYS A 102 11.38 -9.00 0.35
N ASN A 103 10.41 -8.78 -0.53
CA ASN A 103 9.08 -8.29 -0.17
C ASN A 103 8.00 -9.08 -0.91
N ASP A 104 6.98 -9.49 -0.18
CA ASP A 104 5.85 -10.28 -0.67
C ASP A 104 4.54 -9.71 -0.05
N PRO A 105 4.00 -8.62 -0.62
CA PRO A 105 2.79 -7.98 -0.12
C PRO A 105 1.55 -8.78 -0.50
N HIS A 106 0.88 -9.38 0.48
CA HIS A 106 -0.35 -10.13 0.22
C HIS A 106 -1.56 -9.21 0.31
N LEU A 107 -2.33 -9.18 -0.77
CA LEU A 107 -3.65 -8.54 -0.87
C LEU A 107 -4.61 -9.52 -1.54
N ALA A 108 -5.91 -9.25 -1.46
CA ALA A 108 -6.90 -10.05 -2.17
C ALA A 108 -6.57 -10.10 -3.66
N LEU A 109 -6.59 -11.30 -4.25
CA LEU A 109 -6.38 -11.48 -5.68
C LEU A 109 -7.56 -10.85 -6.44
N MET A 110 -7.26 -9.92 -7.33
CA MET A 110 -8.27 -9.20 -8.11
C MET A 110 -7.78 -8.87 -9.52
N ALA A 111 -8.73 -8.65 -10.42
CA ALA A 111 -8.49 -8.20 -11.79
C ALA A 111 -9.24 -6.88 -12.03
N PRO A 112 -8.55 -5.78 -12.38
CA PRO A 112 -7.10 -5.66 -12.53
C PRO A 112 -6.33 -5.78 -11.20
N SER A 113 -5.03 -6.07 -11.27
CA SER A 113 -4.14 -6.12 -10.10
C SER A 113 -4.15 -4.77 -9.36
N ILE A 114 -4.17 -4.82 -8.03
CA ILE A 114 -4.02 -3.64 -7.18
C ILE A 114 -2.62 -3.03 -7.27
N TRP A 115 -1.60 -3.88 -7.41
CA TRP A 115 -0.22 -3.45 -7.63
C TRP A 115 0.00 -3.18 -9.11
N PHE A 116 0.43 -1.97 -9.43
CA PHE A 116 0.84 -1.54 -10.76
C PHE A 116 2.35 -1.37 -10.80
N LEU A 117 3.04 -2.11 -11.67
CA LEU A 117 4.48 -1.97 -11.85
C LEU A 117 4.79 -0.69 -12.64
N ASN A 118 5.69 0.14 -12.12
CA ASN A 118 6.08 1.38 -12.76
C ASN A 118 7.56 1.72 -12.51
N GLY A 119 8.08 2.56 -13.41
CA GLY A 119 9.41 3.14 -13.32
C GLY A 119 9.35 4.66 -13.54
N LEU A 120 10.07 5.41 -12.71
CA LEU A 120 10.17 6.86 -12.77
C LEU A 120 11.64 7.24 -13.02
N ARG A 121 11.88 8.14 -13.96
CA ARG A 121 13.21 8.70 -14.23
C ARG A 121 13.17 10.21 -14.15
N ALA A 122 13.85 10.77 -13.15
CA ALA A 122 14.07 12.21 -13.05
C ALA A 122 15.22 12.61 -13.97
N ARG A 123 14.98 13.58 -14.86
CA ARG A 123 15.98 14.01 -15.85
C ARG A 123 17.10 14.84 -15.24
N GLU A 124 16.79 15.65 -14.23
CA GLU A 124 17.71 16.63 -13.65
C GLU A 124 18.75 15.96 -12.73
N ASP A 125 18.32 14.99 -11.92
CA ASP A 125 19.19 14.34 -10.92
C ASP A 125 19.68 12.94 -11.34
N ASN A 126 19.37 12.52 -12.57
CA ASN A 126 19.60 11.16 -13.09
C ASN A 126 19.10 10.04 -12.13
N MET A 127 18.09 10.33 -11.31
CA MET A 127 17.48 9.36 -10.41
C MET A 127 16.52 8.47 -11.19
N THR A 128 16.68 7.16 -11.05
CA THR A 128 15.75 6.16 -11.59
C THR A 128 15.20 5.34 -10.44
N VAL A 129 13.88 5.16 -10.40
CA VAL A 129 13.17 4.37 -9.39
C VAL A 129 12.29 3.38 -10.11
N ILE A 130 12.36 2.09 -9.74
CA ILE A 130 11.53 1.03 -10.32
C ILE A 130 10.88 0.25 -9.19
N GLY A 131 9.62 -0.14 -9.37
CA GLY A 131 8.91 -0.98 -8.42
C GLY A 131 7.41 -1.06 -8.70
N ALA A 132 6.62 -1.09 -7.62
CA ALA A 132 5.18 -1.20 -7.63
C ALA A 132 4.50 -0.04 -6.89
N SER A 133 3.33 0.38 -7.39
CA SER A 133 2.51 1.47 -6.86
C SER A 133 1.03 1.12 -6.85
N PHE A 134 0.24 1.84 -6.08
CA PHE A 134 -1.21 1.88 -6.28
C PHE A 134 -1.56 2.87 -7.39
N VAL A 135 -2.62 2.56 -8.14
CA VAL A 135 -3.14 3.46 -9.18
C VAL A 135 -3.54 4.79 -8.53
N GLY A 136 -3.05 5.89 -9.12
CA GLY A 136 -3.32 7.26 -8.64
C GLY A 136 -2.26 7.82 -7.69
N LEU A 137 -1.30 7.02 -7.22
CA LEU A 137 -0.15 7.53 -6.47
C LEU A 137 0.94 8.06 -7.40
N PRO A 138 1.63 9.16 -7.03
CA PRO A 138 2.66 9.77 -7.87
C PRO A 138 4.02 9.06 -7.81
N GLY A 139 4.23 8.14 -6.85
CA GLY A 139 5.54 7.55 -6.55
C GLY A 139 5.51 6.05 -6.35
N VAL A 140 6.70 5.44 -6.42
CA VAL A 140 6.93 4.00 -6.19
C VAL A 140 6.83 3.67 -4.71
N VAL A 141 5.86 2.82 -4.33
CA VAL A 141 5.57 2.47 -2.93
C VAL A 141 6.47 1.34 -2.43
N ILE A 142 6.77 0.37 -3.29
CA ILE A 142 7.69 -0.75 -3.02
C ILE A 142 8.68 -0.77 -4.17
N GLY A 143 9.99 -0.74 -3.91
CA GLY A 143 10.95 -0.74 -5.01
C GLY A 143 12.37 -0.42 -4.59
N HIS A 144 13.15 0.06 -5.57
CA HIS A 144 14.52 0.48 -5.37
C HIS A 144 14.89 1.62 -6.34
N ASN A 145 15.96 2.33 -6.03
CA ASN A 145 16.50 3.38 -6.90
C ASN A 145 17.93 3.10 -7.41
N GLY A 146 18.41 1.87 -7.19
CA GLY A 146 19.77 1.45 -7.54
C GLY A 146 20.81 1.69 -6.43
N ALA A 147 20.52 2.54 -5.45
CA ALA A 147 21.36 2.74 -4.27
C ALA A 147 20.73 2.16 -2.99
N ILE A 148 19.40 2.22 -2.85
CA ILE A 148 18.64 1.64 -1.74
C ILE A 148 17.40 0.91 -2.27
N SER A 149 16.87 0.00 -1.46
CA SER A 149 15.58 -0.67 -1.66
C SER A 149 14.68 -0.50 -0.43
N TRP A 150 13.37 -0.51 -0.64
CA TRP A 150 12.36 -0.45 0.42
C TRP A 150 11.19 -1.39 0.15
N ALA A 151 10.65 -1.89 1.24
CA ALA A 151 9.59 -2.88 1.31
C ALA A 151 8.58 -2.45 2.38
N VAL A 152 7.33 -2.91 2.25
CA VAL A 152 6.27 -2.60 3.22
C VAL A 152 5.54 -3.88 3.60
N THR A 153 5.20 -4.00 4.88
CA THR A 153 4.30 -5.02 5.40
C THR A 153 3.37 -4.36 6.41
N ASN A 154 2.22 -4.98 6.65
CA ASN A 154 1.30 -4.51 7.68
C ASN A 154 1.92 -4.77 9.06
N THR A 155 2.08 -3.71 9.85
CA THR A 155 2.64 -3.80 11.20
C THR A 155 1.61 -4.23 12.25
N GLY A 156 0.31 -4.21 11.91
CA GLY A 156 -0.76 -4.49 12.86
C GLY A 156 -0.82 -3.50 14.03
N ALA A 157 -0.26 -2.30 13.85
CA ALA A 157 -0.27 -1.25 14.86
C ALA A 157 -1.70 -0.76 15.11
N ASP A 158 -2.00 -0.47 16.38
CA ASP A 158 -3.21 0.26 16.74
C ASP A 158 -3.05 1.74 16.35
N VAL A 159 -3.82 2.16 15.35
CA VAL A 159 -3.79 3.52 14.80
C VAL A 159 -5.17 4.19 14.81
N GLN A 160 -6.15 3.60 15.51
CA GLN A 160 -7.51 4.10 15.56
C GLN A 160 -8.17 3.85 16.93
N ASP A 161 -8.60 4.94 17.58
CA ASP A 161 -9.38 4.88 18.82
C ASP A 161 -10.89 5.07 18.56
N LEU A 162 -11.73 4.42 19.37
CA LEU A 162 -13.17 4.64 19.38
C LEU A 162 -13.59 5.43 20.63
N TYR A 163 -14.31 6.53 20.41
CA TYR A 163 -14.85 7.37 21.48
C TYR A 163 -16.36 7.17 21.64
N ILE A 164 -16.79 6.79 22.85
CA ILE A 164 -18.21 6.78 23.21
C ILE A 164 -18.58 8.18 23.72
N MET A 165 -19.45 8.87 23.00
CA MET A 165 -19.86 10.24 23.31
C MET A 165 -21.26 10.27 23.93
N GLU A 166 -21.43 11.12 24.95
CA GLU A 166 -22.75 11.45 25.49
C GLU A 166 -23.44 12.43 24.51
N GLU A 167 -24.57 12.02 23.94
CA GLU A 167 -25.38 12.87 23.06
C GLU A 167 -26.41 13.68 23.85
N GLN A 168 -26.67 14.90 23.39
CA GLN A 168 -27.69 15.76 23.99
C GLN A 168 -29.07 15.16 23.74
N ALA A 169 -29.87 15.01 24.81
CA ALA A 169 -31.23 14.52 24.70
C ALA A 169 -32.07 15.38 23.74
N GLY A 170 -32.95 14.74 22.98
CA GLY A 170 -33.74 15.38 21.92
C GLY A 170 -33.32 14.92 20.54
N ASP A 171 -32.81 15.84 19.72
CA ASP A 171 -32.48 15.59 18.31
C ASP A 171 -31.07 15.01 18.08
N GLY A 172 -30.27 14.79 19.14
CA GLY A 172 -28.91 14.26 19.02
C GLY A 172 -27.98 15.14 18.16
N SER A 173 -28.28 16.45 18.06
CA SER A 173 -27.50 17.37 17.22
C SER A 173 -26.16 17.80 17.85
N ALA A 174 -25.96 17.50 19.13
CA ALA A 174 -24.77 17.86 19.89
C ALA A 174 -24.28 16.72 20.79
N TYR A 175 -23.00 16.77 21.13
CA TYR A 175 -22.33 15.86 22.04
C TYR A 175 -21.58 16.61 23.13
N LYS A 176 -21.31 15.94 24.24
CA LYS A 176 -20.61 16.55 25.37
C LYS A 176 -19.10 16.54 25.15
N TYR A 177 -18.49 17.72 25.20
CA TYR A 177 -17.05 17.91 25.09
C TYR A 177 -16.56 18.91 26.12
N LYS A 178 -15.60 18.52 26.97
CA LYS A 178 -15.04 19.35 28.04
C LYS A 178 -16.10 20.02 28.93
N GLY A 179 -17.18 19.28 29.23
CA GLY A 179 -18.29 19.76 30.08
C GLY A 179 -19.32 20.63 29.37
N ALA A 180 -19.15 20.97 28.10
CA ALA A 180 -20.09 21.75 27.31
C ALA A 180 -20.75 20.90 26.20
N TRP A 181 -21.97 21.27 25.79
CA TRP A 181 -22.62 20.69 24.63
C TRP A 181 -22.09 21.36 23.36
N VAL A 182 -21.51 20.58 22.47
CA VAL A 182 -20.94 21.03 21.20
C VAL A 182 -21.68 20.36 20.06
N LYS A 183 -22.16 21.16 19.10
CA LYS A 183 -22.85 20.63 17.92
C LYS A 183 -21.91 19.81 17.05
N TYR A 184 -22.42 18.75 16.44
CA TYR A 184 -21.70 18.06 15.38
C TYR A 184 -21.49 19.01 14.19
N ASN A 185 -20.34 18.88 13.51
CA ASN A 185 -20.20 19.42 12.17
C ASN A 185 -20.93 18.49 11.21
N THR A 186 -22.00 19.00 10.59
CA THR A 186 -22.90 18.22 9.76
C THR A 186 -22.82 18.67 8.31
N THR A 187 -22.70 17.72 7.39
CA THR A 187 -22.76 17.94 5.95
C THR A 187 -23.77 16.97 5.35
N THR A 188 -24.63 17.44 4.44
CA THR A 188 -25.52 16.57 3.67
C THR A 188 -24.85 16.21 2.36
N GLU A 189 -24.48 14.95 2.20
CA GLU A 189 -23.96 14.38 0.95
C GLU A 189 -25.13 13.85 0.11
N THR A 190 -25.06 14.02 -1.21
CA THR A 190 -26.08 13.49 -2.13
C THR A 190 -25.48 12.36 -2.95
N ILE A 191 -25.98 11.14 -2.73
CA ILE A 191 -25.57 9.95 -3.45
C ILE A 191 -26.46 9.82 -4.69
N LYS A 192 -25.86 9.98 -5.87
CA LYS A 192 -26.53 9.78 -7.16
C LYS A 192 -26.73 8.28 -7.41
N VAL A 193 -27.96 7.85 -7.64
CA VAL A 193 -28.29 6.44 -7.89
C VAL A 193 -28.74 6.26 -9.34
N LYS A 194 -28.06 5.40 -10.10
CA LYS A 194 -28.37 5.20 -11.52
C LYS A 194 -29.78 4.62 -11.67
N GLY A 195 -30.66 5.37 -12.33
CA GLY A 195 -32.03 4.94 -12.62
C GLY A 195 -33.02 5.16 -11.48
N GLU A 196 -32.59 5.76 -10.37
CA GLU A 196 -33.43 6.03 -9.21
C GLU A 196 -33.27 7.50 -8.75
N ALA A 197 -34.03 7.88 -7.73
CA ALA A 197 -33.88 9.19 -7.09
C ALA A 197 -32.58 9.26 -6.28
N ASP A 198 -32.03 10.45 -6.16
CA ASP A 198 -30.86 10.70 -5.33
C ASP A 198 -31.15 10.43 -3.85
N VAL A 199 -30.16 9.90 -3.14
CA VAL A 199 -30.23 9.63 -1.70
C VAL A 199 -29.44 10.69 -0.95
N ALA A 200 -30.12 11.46 -0.09
CA ALA A 200 -29.46 12.38 0.82
C ALA A 200 -28.94 11.62 2.07
N MET A 201 -27.67 11.79 2.39
CA MET A 201 -27.01 11.21 3.56
C MET A 201 -26.44 12.32 4.43
N VAL A 202 -26.84 12.36 5.70
CA VAL A 202 -26.31 13.30 6.69
C VAL A 202 -25.04 12.71 7.29
N VAL A 203 -23.89 13.36 7.05
CA VAL A 203 -22.58 13.00 7.61
C VAL A 203 -22.30 13.91 8.80
N ARG A 204 -22.02 13.32 9.97
CA ARG A 204 -21.66 14.05 11.20
C ARG A 204 -20.17 13.85 11.51
N ARG A 205 -19.53 14.91 12.01
CA ARG A 205 -18.15 14.88 12.51
C ARG A 205 -18.07 15.54 13.88
N SER A 206 -17.39 14.87 14.80
CA SER A 206 -16.99 15.40 16.10
C SER A 206 -15.55 15.89 16.05
N VAL A 207 -15.06 16.41 17.17
CA VAL A 207 -13.62 16.73 17.36
C VAL A 207 -12.73 15.48 17.32
N TYR A 208 -13.28 14.29 17.57
CA TYR A 208 -12.54 13.01 17.54
C TYR A 208 -12.53 12.36 16.15
N GLY A 209 -13.37 12.84 15.23
CA GLY A 209 -13.50 12.28 13.89
C GLY A 209 -14.95 12.03 13.46
N PRO A 210 -15.15 11.24 12.38
CA PRO A 210 -16.46 10.85 11.88
C PRO A 210 -17.30 10.11 12.93
N VAL A 211 -18.63 10.25 12.85
CA VAL A 211 -19.63 9.63 13.74
C VAL A 211 -20.50 8.64 12.97
#